data_AF-A0A3L7VFD5-F1
#
_entry.id   AF-A0A3L7VFD5-F1
#
_cell.length_a   1.000
_cell.length_b   1.000
_cell.length_c   1.000
_cell.angle_alpha   90.00
_cell.angle_beta   90.00
_cell.angle_gamma   90.00
#
_symmetry.space_group_name_H-M   'P 1'
#
loop_
_entity.id
_entity.type
_entity.pdbx_description
1 polymer ?
#
loop_
_entity_poly.entity_id
_entity_poly.type
_entity_poly.pdbx_seq_one_letter_code
_entity_poly.pdbx_strand_id
1 'polypeptide(L)'
;MEPKATRRLTPMKKCILLGLGWILLVVSFCLGQDVDLTKKEQTKKGLAETLNPELTAKIAGFSNYVSVLRDDKVRAELKLGESQRKNLDKELNNLDLPFWQARDIKMAEIIKKKGDCFDHLDNALAKILTVTQKRRADGLFLQVHGWPSLVIPKIGDRFGVKPDLRGKIHSLIEAERSATGKKEGPLSGDCQTKIKNLFSVNQLRTLEKASGASFDFSKIVFRACLVPEFGQKEEWVNSKPLGPTEREGKVVVVHFWTFG
;
A
#
# COMPACT_ATOMS: atom_id res chain seq x y z
N MET A 1 -27.59 59.25 -7.82
CA MET A 1 -26.18 58.89 -8.15
C MET A 1 -25.65 58.09 -6.98
N GLU A 2 -25.74 56.77 -7.06
CA GLU A 2 -25.26 55.84 -6.03
C GLU A 2 -23.81 55.42 -6.32
N PRO A 3 -22.93 55.31 -5.32
CA PRO A 3 -21.58 54.83 -5.54
C PRO A 3 -21.54 53.29 -5.57
N LYS A 4 -21.12 52.75 -6.72
CA LYS A 4 -20.81 51.31 -6.91
C LYS A 4 -19.55 50.93 -6.11
N ALA A 5 -19.73 50.09 -5.09
CA ALA A 5 -18.62 49.47 -4.36
C ALA A 5 -17.89 48.44 -5.23
N THR A 6 -16.65 48.74 -5.60
CA THR A 6 -15.74 47.84 -6.32
C THR A 6 -14.95 47.01 -5.31
N ARG A 7 -15.28 45.71 -5.17
CA ARG A 7 -14.48 44.75 -4.40
C ARG A 7 -13.18 44.45 -5.16
N ARG A 8 -12.05 44.90 -4.62
CA ARG A 8 -10.71 44.46 -5.00
C ARG A 8 -10.43 43.10 -4.36
N LEU A 9 -10.13 42.09 -5.17
CA LEU A 9 -9.53 40.83 -4.74
C LEU A 9 -8.02 41.05 -4.54
N THR A 10 -7.54 40.82 -3.32
CA THR A 10 -6.12 40.78 -3.00
C THR A 10 -5.52 39.41 -3.34
N PRO A 11 -4.28 39.33 -3.83
CA PRO A 11 -3.61 38.06 -4.08
C PRO A 11 -3.05 37.49 -2.78
N MET A 12 -3.50 36.29 -2.39
CA MET A 12 -2.88 35.51 -1.30
C MET A 12 -1.46 35.10 -1.71
N LYS A 13 -0.46 35.71 -1.06
CA LYS A 13 0.92 35.21 -1.02
C LYS A 13 1.07 34.27 0.18
N LYS A 14 1.58 33.07 -0.13
CA LYS A 14 2.51 32.19 0.63
C LYS A 14 2.57 32.32 2.16
N CYS A 15 2.32 31.20 2.86
CA CYS A 15 3.07 30.71 4.04
C CYS A 15 2.89 29.17 4.14
N ILE A 16 3.96 28.34 4.03
CA ILE A 16 4.69 27.60 5.11
C ILE A 16 3.85 26.41 5.64
N LEU A 17 4.21 25.12 5.64
CA LEU A 17 5.41 24.33 6.03
C LEU A 17 5.52 23.08 5.12
N LEU A 18 6.67 22.65 4.59
CA LEU A 18 7.78 21.89 5.22
C LEU A 18 7.35 20.67 6.06
N GLY A 19 7.58 19.48 5.50
CA GLY A 19 7.54 18.22 6.24
C GLY A 19 7.05 17.07 5.40
N LEU A 20 7.97 16.42 4.67
CA LEU A 20 7.92 15.03 4.18
C LEU A 20 9.12 14.73 3.25
N GLY A 21 10.29 15.29 3.57
CA GLY A 21 11.56 14.69 3.20
C GLY A 21 12.04 13.92 4.42
N TRP A 22 12.79 12.83 4.22
CA TRP A 22 13.36 11.94 5.23
C TRP A 22 12.51 10.69 5.54
N ILE A 23 12.47 9.77 4.58
CA ILE A 23 12.70 8.36 4.90
C ILE A 23 14.08 8.05 4.33
N LEU A 24 15.07 8.14 5.19
CA LEU A 24 16.45 7.86 4.89
C LEU A 24 16.60 6.35 4.70
N LEU A 25 17.03 5.99 3.50
CA LEU A 25 17.54 4.68 3.13
C LEU A 25 18.90 4.51 3.84
N VAL A 26 18.90 3.96 5.06
CA VAL A 26 20.14 3.50 5.69
C VAL A 26 20.53 2.18 5.02
N VAL A 27 21.25 2.28 3.91
CA VAL A 27 22.07 1.19 3.39
C VAL A 27 23.45 1.37 4.00
N SER A 28 23.72 0.65 5.08
CA SER A 28 25.09 0.43 5.54
C SER A 28 25.58 -0.84 4.86
N PHE A 29 26.29 -0.67 3.74
CA PHE A 29 26.99 -1.75 3.03
C PHE A 29 28.46 -1.66 3.46
N CYS A 30 28.79 -2.34 4.56
CA CYS A 30 30.18 -2.66 4.87
C CYS A 30 30.39 -4.12 4.51
N LEU A 31 30.93 -4.39 3.33
CA LEU A 31 31.86 -5.50 3.04
C LEU A 31 32.44 -5.23 1.64
N GLY A 32 33.76 -5.04 1.59
CA GLY A 32 34.49 -4.75 0.37
C GLY A 32 34.43 -5.90 -0.63
N GLN A 33 33.76 -5.67 -1.75
CA GLN A 33 33.99 -6.38 -2.99
C GLN A 33 34.02 -5.34 -4.12
N ASP A 34 35.09 -5.34 -4.90
CA ASP A 34 35.17 -4.60 -6.17
C ASP A 34 34.11 -5.16 -7.13
N VAL A 35 32.95 -4.48 -7.19
CA VAL A 35 31.88 -4.84 -8.12
C VAL A 35 32.15 -4.13 -9.45
N ASP A 36 32.59 -4.89 -10.44
CA ASP A 36 32.68 -4.47 -11.84
C ASP A 36 31.33 -3.91 -12.33
N LEU A 37 31.29 -2.59 -12.53
CA LEU A 37 30.07 -1.85 -12.89
C LEU A 37 29.64 -2.10 -14.34
N THR A 38 30.49 -2.68 -15.19
CA THR A 38 30.20 -2.86 -16.62
C THR A 38 29.27 -4.05 -16.91
N LYS A 39 29.22 -5.06 -16.01
CA LYS A 39 28.28 -6.20 -16.11
C LYS A 39 26.85 -5.89 -15.65
N LYS A 40 26.61 -4.74 -15.00
CA LYS A 40 25.27 -4.38 -14.48
C LYS A 40 24.28 -3.92 -15.56
N GLU A 41 24.73 -3.46 -16.72
CA GLU A 41 23.82 -3.03 -17.80
C GLU A 41 23.23 -4.20 -18.59
N GLN A 42 23.98 -5.29 -18.76
CA GLN A 42 23.48 -6.47 -19.48
C GLN A 42 22.51 -7.33 -18.64
N THR A 43 22.60 -7.30 -17.30
CA THR A 43 21.67 -8.02 -16.42
C THR A 43 20.35 -7.27 -16.16
N LYS A 44 20.31 -5.94 -16.32
CA LYS A 44 19.05 -5.17 -16.25
C LYS A 44 18.12 -5.44 -17.44
N LYS A 45 18.67 -5.75 -18.62
CA LYS A 45 17.87 -6.03 -19.82
C LYS A 45 17.20 -7.41 -19.79
N GLY A 46 17.79 -8.39 -19.09
CA GLY A 46 17.21 -9.73 -18.91
C GLY A 46 16.21 -9.83 -17.75
N LEU A 47 16.36 -9.06 -16.67
CA LEU A 47 15.38 -9.08 -15.57
C LEU A 47 14.11 -8.26 -15.83
N ALA A 48 14.14 -7.42 -16.88
CA ALA A 48 12.99 -6.71 -17.40
C ALA A 48 12.13 -7.57 -18.34
N GLU A 49 12.46 -8.85 -18.54
CA GLU A 49 11.55 -9.84 -19.11
C GLU A 49 10.30 -9.96 -18.23
N THR A 50 9.33 -9.10 -18.57
CA THR A 50 7.90 -9.23 -18.32
C THR A 50 7.54 -9.75 -16.94
N LEU A 51 7.90 -9.00 -15.90
CA LEU A 51 7.11 -9.08 -14.67
C LEU A 51 5.66 -8.82 -15.06
N ASN A 52 4.81 -9.83 -14.86
CA ASN A 52 3.41 -9.74 -15.25
C ASN A 52 2.84 -8.46 -14.58
N PRO A 53 2.36 -7.49 -15.37
CA PRO A 53 1.87 -6.21 -14.85
C PRO A 53 0.74 -6.38 -13.83
N GLU A 54 -0.05 -7.44 -13.95
CA GLU A 54 -1.07 -7.86 -12.99
C GLU A 54 -0.49 -8.16 -11.60
N LEU A 55 0.66 -8.82 -11.57
CA LEU A 55 1.35 -9.22 -10.35
C LEU A 55 2.03 -8.04 -9.65
N THR A 56 2.59 -7.10 -10.42
CA THR A 56 3.16 -5.84 -9.88
C THR A 56 2.08 -4.99 -9.23
N ALA A 57 0.90 -4.86 -9.86
CA ALA A 57 -0.24 -4.13 -9.30
C ALA A 57 -0.80 -4.80 -8.03
N LYS A 58 -0.86 -6.15 -7.99
CA LYS A 58 -1.23 -6.91 -6.78
C LYS A 58 -0.34 -6.54 -5.58
N ILE A 59 0.98 -6.44 -5.77
CA ILE A 59 1.92 -6.13 -4.68
C ILE A 59 1.69 -4.73 -4.09
N ALA A 60 1.61 -3.70 -4.94
CA ALA A 60 1.55 -2.32 -4.48
C ALA A 60 0.25 -2.02 -3.73
N GLY A 61 -0.86 -2.62 -4.15
CA GLY A 61 -2.14 -2.49 -3.45
C GLY A 61 -2.19 -3.29 -2.15
N PHE A 62 -1.56 -4.46 -2.09
CA PHE A 62 -1.79 -5.38 -0.99
C PHE A 62 -1.29 -4.87 0.38
N SER A 63 -0.06 -4.33 0.45
CA SER A 63 0.49 -3.81 1.70
C SER A 63 -0.38 -2.68 2.29
N ASN A 64 -1.05 -1.93 1.41
CA ASN A 64 -1.96 -0.88 1.84
C ASN A 64 -3.33 -1.41 2.24
N TYR A 65 -3.84 -2.48 1.63
CA TYR A 65 -5.06 -3.15 2.10
C TYR A 65 -4.90 -3.67 3.54
N VAL A 66 -3.76 -4.29 3.83
CA VAL A 66 -3.38 -4.72 5.18
C VAL A 66 -3.34 -3.53 6.13
N SER A 67 -2.69 -2.43 5.71
CA SER A 67 -2.59 -1.20 6.53
C SER A 67 -3.96 -0.60 6.86
N VAL A 68 -4.87 -0.54 5.89
CA VAL A 68 -6.24 -0.03 6.07
C VAL A 68 -7.02 -0.90 7.06
N LEU A 69 -6.90 -2.22 6.98
CA LEU A 69 -7.59 -3.15 7.87
C LEU A 69 -7.02 -3.19 9.29
N ARG A 70 -5.80 -2.69 9.51
CA ARG A 70 -5.19 -2.53 10.84
C ARG A 70 -5.66 -1.29 11.59
N ASP A 71 -6.25 -0.30 10.90
CA ASP A 71 -6.64 0.95 11.53
C ASP A 71 -7.99 0.84 12.27
N ASP A 72 -8.04 1.34 13.51
CA ASP A 72 -9.24 1.24 14.36
C ASP A 72 -10.43 2.05 13.83
N LYS A 73 -10.20 3.15 13.08
CA LYS A 73 -11.29 3.95 12.50
C LYS A 73 -11.95 3.21 11.35
N VAL A 74 -11.16 2.47 10.56
CA VAL A 74 -11.69 1.57 9.53
C VAL A 74 -12.46 0.42 10.17
N ARG A 75 -11.94 -0.18 11.23
CA ARG A 75 -12.64 -1.26 11.95
C ARG A 75 -13.95 -0.78 12.59
N ALA A 76 -13.98 0.47 13.07
CA ALA A 76 -15.19 1.11 13.56
C ALA A 76 -16.20 1.39 12.43
N GLU A 77 -15.74 1.89 11.28
CA GLU A 77 -16.56 2.07 10.06
C GLU A 77 -17.18 0.76 9.57
N LEU A 78 -16.41 -0.33 9.62
CA LEU A 78 -16.88 -1.68 9.29
C LEU A 78 -17.75 -2.30 10.39
N LYS A 79 -17.91 -1.63 11.54
CA LYS A 79 -18.67 -2.12 12.70
C LYS A 79 -18.23 -3.52 13.14
N LEU A 80 -16.92 -3.77 13.17
CA LEU A 80 -16.39 -5.08 13.56
C LEU A 80 -16.62 -5.33 15.05
N GLY A 81 -17.29 -6.44 15.36
CA GLY A 81 -17.42 -6.93 16.74
C GLY A 81 -16.09 -7.46 17.29
N GLU A 82 -16.01 -7.66 18.60
CA GLU A 82 -14.78 -8.07 19.29
C GLU A 82 -14.19 -9.39 18.74
N SER A 83 -15.03 -10.40 18.54
CA SER A 83 -14.62 -11.67 17.93
C SER A 83 -14.07 -11.50 16.51
N GLN A 84 -14.70 -10.65 15.69
CA GLN A 84 -14.22 -10.36 14.33
C GLN A 84 -12.88 -9.64 14.36
N ARG A 85 -12.69 -8.68 15.28
CA ARG A 85 -11.43 -7.96 15.47
C ARG A 85 -10.30 -8.91 15.86
N LYS A 86 -10.53 -9.75 16.88
CA LYS A 86 -9.54 -10.74 17.34
C LYS A 86 -9.13 -11.71 16.23
N ASN A 87 -10.12 -12.21 15.46
CA ASN A 87 -9.83 -13.10 14.33
C ASN A 87 -9.08 -12.35 13.22
N LEU A 88 -9.49 -11.13 12.89
CA LEU A 88 -8.79 -10.30 11.90
C LEU A 88 -7.34 -10.01 12.31
N ASP A 89 -7.09 -9.67 13.58
CA ASP A 89 -5.75 -9.43 14.11
C ASP A 89 -4.87 -10.66 13.98
N LYS A 90 -5.40 -11.85 14.31
CA LYS A 90 -4.68 -13.11 14.13
C LYS A 90 -4.25 -13.30 12.67
N GLU A 91 -5.17 -13.12 11.72
CA GLU A 91 -4.87 -13.30 10.29
C GLU A 91 -3.89 -12.25 9.77
N LEU A 92 -4.03 -10.98 10.17
CA LEU A 92 -3.10 -9.91 9.77
C LEU A 92 -1.69 -10.16 10.34
N ASN A 93 -1.57 -10.61 11.59
CA ASN A 93 -0.29 -10.90 12.22
C ASN A 93 0.44 -12.08 11.55
N ASN A 94 -0.29 -13.06 11.03
CA ASN A 94 0.29 -14.15 10.24
C ASN A 94 0.96 -13.68 8.94
N LEU A 95 0.64 -12.47 8.46
CA LEU A 95 1.23 -11.90 7.23
C LEU A 95 2.54 -11.14 7.49
N ASP A 96 2.82 -10.74 8.73
CA ASP A 96 3.95 -9.86 9.05
C ASP A 96 5.30 -10.51 8.72
N LEU A 97 5.51 -11.76 9.13
CA LEU A 97 6.75 -12.48 8.85
C LEU A 97 6.95 -12.74 7.34
N PRO A 98 5.96 -13.25 6.59
CA PRO A 98 6.08 -13.36 5.14
C PRO A 98 6.43 -12.04 4.45
N PHE A 99 5.86 -10.92 4.90
CA PHE A 99 6.18 -9.59 4.38
C PHE A 99 7.58 -9.14 4.72
N TRP A 100 8.05 -9.42 5.94
CA TRP A 100 9.40 -9.11 6.35
C TRP A 100 10.43 -9.88 5.52
N GLN A 101 10.24 -11.20 5.38
CA GLN A 101 11.11 -12.06 4.57
C GLN A 101 11.09 -11.71 3.08
N ALA A 102 10.03 -11.06 2.58
CA ALA A 102 9.97 -10.63 1.20
C ALA A 102 10.99 -9.51 0.88
N ARG A 103 11.64 -8.91 1.88
CA ARG A 103 12.69 -7.89 1.65
C ARG A 103 13.99 -8.47 1.11
N ASP A 104 14.26 -9.75 1.38
CA ASP A 104 15.56 -10.38 1.15
C ASP A 104 15.57 -11.35 -0.06
N ILE A 105 14.44 -11.49 -0.75
CA ILE A 105 14.28 -12.44 -1.88
C ILE A 105 14.13 -11.72 -3.23
N LYS A 106 14.28 -12.46 -4.33
CA LYS A 106 14.18 -11.92 -5.69
C LYS A 106 12.76 -11.45 -6.00
N MET A 107 12.62 -10.42 -6.85
CA MET A 107 11.33 -9.79 -7.17
C MET A 107 10.23 -10.78 -7.64
N ALA A 108 10.58 -11.78 -8.46
CA ALA A 108 9.63 -12.79 -8.90
C ALA A 108 9.08 -13.64 -7.73
N GLU A 109 9.90 -13.92 -6.72
CA GLU A 109 9.49 -14.64 -5.51
C GLU A 109 8.69 -13.73 -4.57
N ILE A 110 9.06 -12.44 -4.46
CA ILE A 110 8.26 -11.42 -3.74
C ILE A 110 6.84 -11.39 -4.29
N ILE A 111 6.72 -11.32 -5.62
CA ILE A 111 5.47 -11.32 -6.35
C ILE A 111 4.60 -12.51 -5.96
N LYS A 112 5.15 -13.72 -6.08
CA LYS A 112 4.43 -14.95 -5.77
C LYS A 112 3.99 -14.96 -4.31
N LYS A 113 4.92 -14.70 -3.39
CA LYS A 113 4.68 -14.73 -1.94
C LYS A 113 3.64 -13.71 -1.50
N LYS A 114 3.67 -12.49 -2.04
CA LYS A 114 2.64 -11.47 -1.75
C LYS A 114 1.29 -11.82 -2.37
N GLY A 115 1.26 -12.44 -3.56
CA GLY A 115 0.04 -12.99 -4.15
C GLY A 115 -0.61 -14.04 -3.24
N ASP A 116 0.17 -15.03 -2.79
CA ASP A 116 -0.30 -16.09 -1.90
C ASP A 116 -0.84 -15.52 -0.58
N CYS A 117 -0.14 -14.54 0.00
CA CYS A 117 -0.57 -13.83 1.20
C CYS A 117 -1.89 -13.05 0.98
N PHE A 118 -2.07 -12.41 -0.19
CA PHE A 118 -3.32 -11.72 -0.51
C PHE A 118 -4.49 -12.70 -0.65
N ASP A 119 -4.25 -13.84 -1.29
CA ASP A 119 -5.25 -14.87 -1.44
C ASP A 119 -5.65 -15.48 -0.10
N HIS A 120 -4.68 -15.72 0.78
CA HIS A 120 -4.93 -16.13 2.15
C HIS A 120 -5.78 -15.11 2.91
N LEU A 121 -5.38 -13.83 2.93
CA LEU A 121 -6.13 -12.79 3.64
C LEU A 121 -7.55 -12.66 3.08
N ASP A 122 -7.71 -12.64 1.75
CA ASP A 122 -9.03 -12.48 1.14
C ASP A 122 -9.97 -13.63 1.49
N ASN A 123 -9.47 -14.87 1.50
CA ASN A 123 -10.22 -16.05 1.95
C ASN A 123 -10.56 -15.97 3.44
N ALA A 124 -9.65 -15.47 4.28
CA ALA A 124 -9.92 -15.29 5.70
C ALA A 124 -10.96 -14.20 5.96
N LEU A 125 -10.87 -13.07 5.25
CA LEU A 125 -11.85 -11.99 5.32
C LEU A 125 -13.25 -12.44 4.91
N ALA A 126 -13.38 -13.35 3.93
CA ALA A 126 -14.67 -13.91 3.54
C ALA A 126 -15.33 -14.75 4.66
N LYS A 127 -14.54 -15.27 5.61
CA LYS A 127 -15.02 -16.03 6.78
C LYS A 127 -15.29 -15.14 7.99
N ILE A 128 -14.49 -14.08 8.16
CA ILE A 128 -14.57 -13.16 9.31
C ILE A 128 -15.63 -12.09 9.11
N LEU A 129 -15.73 -11.53 7.91
CA LEU A 129 -16.60 -10.42 7.59
C LEU A 129 -17.92 -10.90 6.99
N THR A 130 -19.00 -10.22 7.35
CA THR A 130 -20.26 -10.36 6.59
C THR A 130 -20.07 -9.87 5.16
N VAL A 131 -20.95 -10.29 4.24
CA VAL A 131 -20.92 -9.85 2.84
C VAL A 131 -20.95 -8.32 2.72
N THR A 132 -21.77 -7.65 3.54
CA THR A 132 -21.87 -6.18 3.57
C THR A 132 -20.58 -5.53 4.06
N GLN A 133 -19.96 -6.06 5.13
CA GLN A 133 -18.68 -5.58 5.65
C GLN A 133 -17.55 -5.78 4.64
N LYS A 134 -17.46 -6.95 4.00
CA LYS A 134 -16.47 -7.25 2.96
C LYS A 134 -16.60 -6.27 1.79
N ARG A 135 -17.83 -6.05 1.31
CA ARG A 135 -18.10 -5.07 0.25
C ARG A 135 -17.68 -3.66 0.66
N ARG A 136 -17.97 -3.24 1.90
CA ARG A 136 -17.54 -1.93 2.40
C ARG A 136 -16.02 -1.82 2.50
N ALA A 137 -15.33 -2.88 2.96
CA ALA A 137 -13.87 -2.91 3.03
C ALA A 137 -13.23 -2.76 1.65
N ASP A 138 -13.78 -3.41 0.62
CA ASP A 138 -13.32 -3.25 -0.76
C ASP A 138 -13.59 -1.83 -1.30
N GLY A 139 -14.72 -1.23 -0.94
CA GLY A 139 -15.03 0.16 -1.25
C GLY A 139 -14.06 1.16 -0.59
N LEU A 140 -13.70 0.94 0.68
CA LEU A 140 -12.69 1.73 1.38
C LEU A 140 -11.33 1.59 0.71
N PHE A 141 -10.95 0.37 0.33
CA PHE A 141 -9.71 0.13 -0.41
C PHE A 141 -9.69 0.87 -1.77
N LEU A 142 -10.79 0.84 -2.51
CA LEU A 142 -10.93 1.59 -3.75
C LEU A 142 -10.83 3.11 -3.52
N GLN A 143 -11.38 3.64 -2.42
CA GLN A 143 -11.25 5.07 -2.09
C GLN A 143 -9.82 5.48 -1.76
N VAL A 144 -9.05 4.64 -1.04
CA VAL A 144 -7.64 4.93 -0.72
C VAL A 144 -6.75 4.89 -1.94
N HIS A 145 -6.93 3.87 -2.79
CA HIS A 145 -6.01 3.60 -3.89
C HIS A 145 -6.42 4.24 -5.20
N GLY A 146 -7.70 4.57 -5.38
CA GLY A 146 -8.24 5.06 -6.62
C GLY A 146 -8.09 4.03 -7.75
N TRP A 147 -7.79 4.51 -8.96
CA TRP A 147 -7.73 3.67 -10.16
C TRP A 147 -6.74 2.48 -10.11
N PRO A 148 -5.54 2.61 -9.50
CA PRO A 148 -4.62 1.49 -9.33
C PRO A 148 -5.23 0.22 -8.71
N SER A 149 -6.21 0.33 -7.80
CA SER A 149 -6.81 -0.87 -7.20
C SER A 149 -7.64 -1.68 -8.19
N LEU A 150 -8.16 -1.07 -9.26
CA LEU A 150 -8.95 -1.77 -10.27
C LEU A 150 -8.09 -2.68 -11.16
N VAL A 151 -6.77 -2.51 -11.17
CA VAL A 151 -5.85 -3.39 -11.90
C VAL A 151 -5.73 -4.75 -11.20
N ILE A 152 -5.93 -4.80 -9.88
CA ILE A 152 -5.89 -6.04 -9.09
C ILE A 152 -7.08 -6.91 -9.50
N PRO A 153 -6.88 -8.13 -10.03
CA PRO A 153 -7.96 -8.94 -10.60
C PRO A 153 -9.14 -9.12 -9.67
N LYS A 154 -8.91 -9.58 -8.44
CA LYS A 154 -10.00 -9.82 -7.48
C LYS A 154 -10.83 -8.57 -7.19
N ILE A 155 -10.19 -7.40 -7.15
CA ILE A 155 -10.88 -6.13 -6.94
C ILE A 155 -11.60 -5.73 -8.22
N GLY A 156 -10.91 -5.69 -9.36
CA GLY A 156 -11.50 -5.39 -10.66
C GLY A 156 -12.70 -6.28 -10.98
N ASP A 157 -12.59 -7.59 -10.78
CA ASP A 157 -13.66 -8.56 -11.03
C ASP A 157 -14.90 -8.29 -10.15
N ARG A 158 -14.72 -7.92 -8.87
CA ARG A 158 -15.83 -7.51 -7.98
C ARG A 158 -16.54 -6.24 -8.46
N PHE A 159 -15.84 -5.36 -9.16
CA PHE A 159 -16.40 -4.16 -9.75
C PHE A 159 -16.77 -4.35 -11.25
N GLY A 160 -16.71 -5.57 -11.78
CA GLY A 160 -17.05 -5.88 -13.17
C GLY A 160 -16.06 -5.32 -14.21
N VAL A 161 -14.81 -5.07 -13.81
CA VAL A 161 -13.74 -4.58 -14.69
C VAL A 161 -13.10 -5.75 -15.43
N LYS A 162 -13.44 -5.88 -16.73
CA LYS A 162 -12.93 -6.94 -17.60
C LYS A 162 -11.39 -6.90 -17.73
N PRO A 163 -10.73 -8.04 -17.99
CA PRO A 163 -9.27 -8.12 -18.16
C PRO A 163 -8.71 -7.10 -19.17
N ASP A 164 -9.33 -6.93 -20.34
CA ASP A 164 -8.88 -5.97 -21.36
C ASP A 164 -8.89 -4.53 -20.84
N LEU A 165 -9.94 -4.18 -20.08
CA LEU A 165 -10.06 -2.86 -19.47
C LEU A 165 -9.02 -2.67 -18.37
N ARG A 166 -8.75 -3.69 -17.54
CA ARG A 166 -7.67 -3.68 -16.55
C ARG A 166 -6.30 -3.45 -17.20
N GLY A 167 -6.04 -4.11 -18.34
CA GLY A 167 -4.82 -3.90 -19.12
C GLY A 167 -4.66 -2.45 -19.59
N LYS A 168 -5.73 -1.83 -20.11
CA LYS A 168 -5.72 -0.43 -20.53
C LYS A 168 -5.47 0.54 -19.36
N ILE A 169 -6.10 0.30 -18.21
CA ILE A 169 -5.89 1.10 -16.99
C ILE A 169 -4.44 1.00 -16.54
N HIS A 170 -3.90 -0.22 -16.48
CA HIS A 170 -2.51 -0.46 -16.11
C HIS A 170 -1.53 0.29 -17.03
N SER A 171 -1.70 0.19 -18.35
CA SER A 171 -0.85 0.88 -19.31
C SER A 171 -0.87 2.40 -19.15
N LEU A 172 -2.04 3.00 -18.87
CA LEU A 172 -2.14 4.44 -18.60
C LEU A 172 -1.39 4.85 -17.33
N ILE A 173 -1.49 4.03 -16.26
CA ILE A 173 -0.79 4.29 -14.99
C ILE A 173 0.72 4.20 -15.19
N GLU A 174 1.22 3.17 -15.85
CA GLU A 174 2.66 2.98 -16.07
C GLU A 174 3.24 4.04 -17.00
N ALA A 175 2.50 4.47 -18.04
CA ALA A 175 2.91 5.58 -18.89
C ALA A 175 3.07 6.89 -18.09
N GLU A 176 2.11 7.20 -17.21
CA GLU A 176 2.16 8.37 -16.33
C GLU A 176 3.34 8.31 -15.35
N ARG A 177 3.56 7.16 -14.71
CA ARG A 177 4.67 6.94 -13.77
C ARG A 177 6.02 7.08 -14.47
N SER A 178 6.13 6.55 -15.68
CA SER A 178 7.34 6.67 -16.50
C SER A 178 7.60 8.12 -16.90
N ALA A 179 6.57 8.86 -17.28
CA ALA A 179 6.69 10.27 -17.67
C ALA A 179 7.06 11.19 -16.49
N THR A 180 6.54 10.90 -15.29
CA THR A 180 6.78 11.72 -14.10
C THR A 180 7.99 11.28 -13.27
N GLY A 181 8.52 10.09 -13.52
CA GLY A 181 9.54 9.45 -12.69
C GLY A 181 9.05 9.01 -11.29
N LYS A 182 7.77 9.18 -10.98
CA LYS A 182 7.19 8.82 -9.67
C LYS A 182 6.72 7.37 -9.71
N LYS A 183 7.31 6.52 -8.87
CA LYS A 183 6.87 5.12 -8.72
C LYS A 183 5.53 5.00 -7.99
N GLU A 184 5.27 5.91 -7.05
CA GLU A 184 4.10 5.90 -6.18
C GLU A 184 3.53 7.32 -6.02
N GLY A 185 2.26 7.42 -5.64
CA GLY A 185 1.55 8.67 -5.41
C GLY A 185 0.26 8.81 -6.22
N PRO A 186 -0.46 9.93 -6.03
CA PRO A 186 -1.70 10.20 -6.75
C PRO A 186 -1.43 10.41 -8.25
N LEU A 187 -2.32 9.87 -9.08
CA LEU A 187 -2.30 10.10 -10.52
C LEU A 187 -2.68 11.55 -10.84
N SER A 188 -2.11 12.12 -11.89
CA SER A 188 -2.51 13.45 -12.39
C SER A 188 -3.98 13.49 -12.80
N GLY A 189 -4.58 14.69 -12.78
CA GLY A 189 -5.97 14.89 -13.22
C GLY A 189 -6.23 14.40 -14.65
N ASP A 190 -5.25 14.57 -15.54
CA ASP A 190 -5.32 14.14 -16.94
C ASP A 190 -5.34 12.61 -17.05
N CYS A 191 -4.45 11.92 -16.32
CA CYS A 191 -4.43 10.45 -16.27
C CYS A 191 -5.74 9.90 -15.70
N GLN A 192 -6.25 10.49 -14.61
CA GLN A 192 -7.54 10.10 -14.03
C GLN A 192 -8.70 10.30 -15.02
N THR A 193 -8.69 11.39 -15.79
CA THR A 193 -9.71 11.67 -16.80
C THR A 193 -9.65 10.65 -17.94
N LYS A 194 -8.45 10.32 -18.43
CA LYS A 194 -8.26 9.26 -19.44
C LYS A 194 -8.80 7.91 -18.95
N ILE A 195 -8.53 7.56 -17.69
CA ILE A 195 -9.04 6.31 -17.10
C ILE A 195 -10.57 6.34 -17.00
N LYS A 196 -11.17 7.43 -16.51
CA LYS A 196 -12.64 7.58 -16.42
C LYS A 196 -13.31 7.39 -17.79
N ASN A 197 -12.69 7.91 -18.85
CA ASN A 197 -13.20 7.79 -20.23
C ASN A 197 -13.16 6.36 -20.79
N LEU A 198 -12.47 5.42 -20.13
CA LEU A 198 -12.52 4.00 -20.50
C LEU A 198 -13.81 3.29 -20.02
N PHE A 199 -14.55 3.91 -19.11
CA PHE A 199 -15.77 3.34 -18.52
C PHE A 199 -17.01 3.98 -19.12
N SER A 200 -18.06 3.17 -19.28
CA SER A 200 -19.42 3.71 -19.51
C SER A 200 -19.95 4.43 -18.27
N VAL A 201 -20.91 5.34 -18.46
CA VAL A 201 -21.58 6.05 -17.37
C VAL A 201 -22.19 5.08 -16.35
N ASN A 202 -22.77 3.96 -16.81
CA ASN A 202 -23.35 2.95 -15.93
C ASN A 202 -22.29 2.22 -15.08
N GLN A 203 -21.10 1.95 -15.64
CA GLN A 203 -20.00 1.36 -14.89
C GLN A 203 -19.44 2.35 -13.86
N LEU A 204 -19.29 3.63 -14.21
CA LEU A 204 -18.86 4.66 -13.25
C LEU A 204 -19.86 4.78 -12.09
N ARG A 205 -21.16 4.79 -12.38
CA ARG A 205 -22.21 4.79 -11.34
C ARG A 205 -22.15 3.54 -10.46
N THR A 206 -21.83 2.39 -11.06
CA THR A 206 -21.66 1.12 -10.30
C THR A 206 -20.44 1.18 -9.40
N LEU A 207 -19.30 1.70 -9.89
CA LEU A 207 -18.08 1.92 -9.12
C LEU A 207 -18.31 2.90 -7.96
N GLU A 208 -19.01 4.01 -8.21
CA GLU A 208 -19.37 4.99 -7.18
C GLU A 208 -20.26 4.37 -6.10
N LYS A 209 -21.33 3.67 -6.49
CA LYS A 209 -22.21 2.97 -5.56
C LYS A 209 -21.48 1.90 -4.76
N ALA A 210 -20.55 1.19 -5.38
CA ALA A 210 -19.78 0.14 -4.72
C ALA A 210 -18.65 0.68 -3.84
N SER A 211 -18.11 1.88 -4.14
CA SER A 211 -17.19 2.61 -3.26
C SER A 211 -17.86 3.02 -1.95
N GLY A 212 -19.17 3.32 -1.98
CA GLY A 212 -19.95 3.72 -0.81
C GLY A 212 -19.67 5.15 -0.36
N ALA A 213 -20.10 5.49 0.86
CA ALA A 213 -19.91 6.82 1.43
C ALA A 213 -18.43 7.18 1.57
N SER A 214 -18.08 8.46 1.39
CA SER A 214 -16.71 8.96 1.56
C SER A 214 -16.18 8.70 2.96
N PHE A 215 -14.92 8.32 3.08
CA PHE A 215 -14.23 8.12 4.35
C PHE A 215 -13.02 9.07 4.47
N ASP A 216 -12.80 9.62 5.66
CA ASP A 216 -11.68 10.54 5.96
C ASP A 216 -10.39 9.77 6.25
N PHE A 217 -9.58 9.55 5.21
CA PHE A 217 -8.30 8.85 5.33
C PHE A 217 -7.16 9.70 5.92
N SER A 218 -7.35 11.01 6.14
CA SER A 218 -6.31 11.88 6.70
C SER A 218 -5.88 11.50 8.13
N LYS A 219 -6.71 10.68 8.79
CA LYS A 219 -6.59 10.26 10.18
C LYS A 219 -6.12 8.83 10.36
N ILE A 220 -5.83 8.10 9.27
CA ILE A 220 -5.37 6.72 9.32
C ILE A 220 -3.85 6.68 9.46
N VAL A 221 -3.36 5.73 10.27
CA VAL A 221 -1.94 5.41 10.33
C VAL A 221 -1.68 4.16 9.48
N PHE A 222 -1.00 4.35 8.34
CA PHE A 222 -0.66 3.24 7.44
C PHE A 222 0.48 2.40 8.02
N ARG A 223 0.14 1.21 8.55
CA ARG A 223 1.10 0.23 9.09
C ARG A 223 1.03 -1.06 8.29
N ALA A 224 1.97 -1.27 7.37
CA ALA A 224 1.97 -2.46 6.51
C ALA A 224 2.39 -3.74 7.25
N CYS A 225 3.30 -3.62 8.21
CA CYS A 225 3.75 -4.72 9.06
C CYS A 225 3.93 -4.25 10.50
N LEU A 226 3.70 -5.16 11.45
CA LEU A 226 4.15 -4.95 12.82
C LEU A 226 5.63 -5.27 12.94
N VAL A 227 6.31 -4.57 13.86
CA VAL A 227 7.67 -4.92 14.23
C VAL A 227 7.63 -6.31 14.86
N PRO A 228 8.47 -7.26 14.44
CA PRO A 228 8.51 -8.57 15.05
C PRO A 228 8.77 -8.44 16.55
N GLU A 229 8.10 -9.29 17.32
CA GLU A 229 8.47 -9.48 18.71
C GLU A 229 9.87 -10.10 18.74
N PHE A 230 10.81 -9.43 19.41
CA PHE A 230 12.06 -10.07 19.74
C PHE A 230 11.72 -11.12 20.79
N GLY A 231 11.89 -12.40 20.45
CA GLY A 231 11.57 -13.49 21.34
C GLY A 231 12.26 -13.34 22.70
N GLN A 232 11.69 -13.96 23.72
CA GLN A 232 12.29 -14.08 25.05
C GLN A 232 13.49 -15.04 25.04
N LYS A 233 14.46 -14.86 24.14
CA LYS A 233 15.75 -15.51 24.34
C LYS A 233 16.37 -14.95 25.62
N GLU A 234 16.86 -15.85 26.45
CA GLU A 234 17.11 -15.65 27.88
C GLU A 234 18.18 -14.60 28.19
N GLU A 235 19.02 -14.22 27.21
CA GLU A 235 20.05 -13.21 27.43
C GLU A 235 20.08 -12.17 26.32
N TRP A 236 19.61 -10.97 26.65
CA TRP A 236 19.95 -9.75 25.93
C TRP A 236 21.32 -9.28 26.43
N VAL A 237 22.26 -9.09 25.52
CA VAL A 237 23.61 -8.60 25.88
C VAL A 237 23.48 -7.13 26.28
N ASN A 238 23.84 -6.81 27.52
CA ASN A 238 23.87 -5.46 28.10
C ASN A 238 22.52 -4.77 28.37
N SER A 239 21.37 -5.45 28.25
CA SER A 239 20.09 -4.86 28.65
C SER A 239 19.07 -5.91 29.06
N LYS A 240 17.97 -5.48 29.67
CA LYS A 240 16.77 -6.31 29.78
C LYS A 240 16.07 -6.38 28.40
N PRO A 241 15.30 -7.45 28.12
CA PRO A 241 14.46 -7.50 26.92
C PRO A 241 13.52 -6.30 26.86
N LEU A 242 13.50 -5.60 25.72
CA LEU A 242 12.60 -4.46 25.53
C LEU A 242 11.23 -4.93 25.04
N GLY A 243 10.20 -4.63 25.83
CA GLY A 243 8.81 -4.85 25.46
C GLY A 243 8.38 -3.98 24.28
N PRO A 244 7.21 -4.26 23.66
CA PRO A 244 6.66 -3.42 22.59
C PRO A 244 6.49 -1.94 23.00
N THR A 245 5.97 -1.69 24.21
CA THR A 245 5.74 -0.33 24.75
C THR A 245 7.03 0.45 24.96
N GLU A 246 8.11 -0.21 25.37
CA GLU A 246 9.41 0.44 25.60
C GLU A 246 10.12 0.83 24.30
N ARG A 247 9.75 0.19 23.18
CA ARG A 247 10.28 0.44 21.83
C ARG A 247 9.47 1.48 21.06
N GLU A 248 8.26 1.84 21.52
CA GLU A 248 7.38 2.76 20.82
C GLU A 248 8.03 4.16 20.71
N GLY A 249 8.03 4.71 19.50
CA GLY A 249 8.65 6.00 19.19
C GLY A 249 10.19 6.02 19.23
N LYS A 250 10.86 4.89 19.46
CA LYS A 250 12.32 4.79 19.51
C LYS A 250 12.87 4.06 18.29
N VAL A 251 14.04 4.50 17.83
CA VAL A 251 14.83 3.75 16.85
C VAL A 251 15.59 2.66 17.61
N VAL A 252 15.26 1.40 17.34
CA VAL A 252 15.95 0.25 17.92
C VAL A 252 16.89 -0.32 16.87
N VAL A 253 18.20 -0.29 17.15
CA VAL A 253 19.21 -0.95 16.33
C VAL A 253 19.44 -2.34 16.90
N VAL A 254 19.21 -3.37 16.09
CA VAL A 254 19.45 -4.76 16.47
C VAL A 254 20.72 -5.21 15.75
N HIS A 255 21.76 -5.48 16.52
CA HIS A 255 23.00 -6.03 15.98
C HIS A 255 23.00 -7.54 16.19
N PHE A 256 22.89 -8.30 15.09
CA PHE A 256 23.00 -9.75 15.13
C PHE A 256 24.46 -10.14 15.04
N TRP A 257 24.90 -11.00 15.95
CA TRP A 257 26.24 -11.56 15.96
C TRP A 257 26.15 -13.08 16.02
N THR A 258 27.11 -13.75 15.39
CA THR A 258 27.30 -15.20 15.47
C THR A 258 28.78 -15.45 15.71
N PHE A 259 29.13 -16.15 16.79
CA PHE A 259 30.47 -16.74 16.93
C PHE A 259 30.51 -18.03 16.10
N GLY A 260 31.51 -18.15 15.23
CA GLY A 260 31.85 -19.37 14.50
C GLY A 260 33.15 -19.95 15.03
#